data_AF-A0A743TF19-F1
#
_entry.id   AF-A0A743TF19-F1
#
_cell.length_a   1.000
_cell.length_b   1.000
_cell.length_c   1.000
_cell.angle_alpha   90.00
_cell.angle_beta   90.00
_cell.angle_gamma   90.00
#
_symmetry.space_group_name_H-M   'P 1'
#
loop_
_entity.id
_entity.type
_entity.pdbx_description
1 polymer ?
#
loop_
_entity_poly.entity_id
_entity_poly.type
_entity_poly.pdbx_seq_one_letter_code
_entity_poly.pdbx_strand_id
1 'polypeptide(L)'
;MPKVDRSTLSLEALETLREKERGYKKTSRKKRGLIEVPISREMLLMIQKVSKSLSLSTPSSSTHGRLETISQVFEYLLKKEMSSESYLITKTTPKRLFNLQTTVWYLKNAKGMSEEEIAGHMTEKEKLTPQAVLEGSKDREWSVKHVHYLLDKEKVARRIQKLNEE
;
A
#
# COMPACT_ATOMS: atom_id res chain seq x y z
N MET A 1 24.10 4.10 -25.14
CA MET A 1 25.20 3.56 -25.97
C MET A 1 25.86 4.73 -26.67
N PRO A 2 27.20 4.82 -26.68
CA PRO A 2 27.89 5.85 -27.45
C PRO A 2 27.51 5.72 -28.94
N LYS A 3 27.28 6.86 -29.61
CA LYS A 3 26.96 6.90 -31.04
C LYS A 3 28.22 6.56 -31.82
N VAL A 4 28.36 5.30 -32.23
CA VAL A 4 29.45 4.86 -33.11
C VAL A 4 29.11 5.31 -34.53
N ASP A 5 30.02 6.06 -35.15
CA ASP A 5 29.86 6.49 -36.55
C ASP A 5 30.05 5.28 -37.47
N ARG A 6 29.01 4.96 -38.24
CA ARG A 6 28.91 3.67 -38.96
C ARG A 6 29.66 3.67 -40.29
N SER A 7 30.13 4.83 -40.74
CA SER A 7 30.82 5.07 -42.01
C SER A 7 32.29 4.65 -42.01
N THR A 8 32.90 4.46 -40.84
CA THR A 8 34.33 4.11 -40.68
C THR A 8 34.57 2.62 -40.41
N LEU A 9 33.52 1.79 -40.45
CA LEU A 9 33.59 0.37 -40.08
C LEU A 9 33.69 -0.52 -41.32
N SER A 10 34.52 -1.56 -41.25
CA SER A 10 34.57 -2.61 -42.29
C SER A 10 33.25 -3.38 -42.35
N LEU A 11 32.99 -4.05 -43.48
CA LEU A 11 31.74 -4.81 -43.69
C LEU A 11 31.53 -5.89 -42.62
N GLU A 12 32.59 -6.60 -42.23
CA GLU A 12 32.54 -7.59 -41.14
C GLU A 12 32.24 -6.96 -39.76
N ALA A 13 32.80 -5.77 -39.50
CA ALA A 13 32.54 -5.03 -38.26
C ALA A 13 31.09 -4.49 -38.19
N LEU A 14 30.50 -4.15 -39.35
CA LEU A 14 29.08 -3.77 -39.45
C LEU A 14 28.15 -4.95 -39.24
N GLU A 15 28.51 -6.13 -39.76
CA GLU A 15 27.69 -7.34 -39.63
C GLU A 15 27.67 -7.85 -38.19
N THR A 16 28.83 -7.89 -37.53
CA THR A 16 28.94 -8.23 -36.10
C THR A 16 28.21 -7.23 -35.18
N LEU A 17 28.21 -5.93 -35.52
CA LEU A 17 27.40 -4.92 -34.81
C LEU A 17 25.90 -5.14 -35.03
N ARG A 18 25.47 -5.47 -36.25
CA ARG A 18 24.06 -5.78 -36.55
C ARG A 18 23.59 -7.03 -35.80
N GLU A 19 24.43 -8.06 -35.69
CA GLU A 19 24.13 -9.24 -34.89
C GLU A 19 24.06 -8.94 -33.39
N LYS A 20 25.00 -8.16 -32.85
CA LYS A 20 24.95 -7.68 -31.47
C LYS A 20 23.71 -6.84 -31.19
N GLU A 21 23.32 -5.92 -32.09
CA GLU A 21 22.10 -5.13 -31.96
C GLU A 21 20.84 -6.00 -32.06
N ARG A 22 20.80 -7.01 -32.95
CA ARG A 22 19.71 -7.99 -33.02
C ARG A 22 19.62 -8.80 -31.72
N GLY A 23 20.74 -9.23 -31.15
CA GLY A 23 20.81 -9.91 -29.86
C GLY A 23 20.35 -9.02 -28.70
N TYR A 24 20.73 -7.74 -28.71
CA TYR A 24 20.32 -6.76 -27.71
C TYR A 24 18.81 -6.45 -27.81
N LYS A 25 18.25 -6.34 -29.02
CA LYS A 25 16.80 -6.20 -29.22
C LYS A 25 16.03 -7.45 -28.79
N LYS A 26 16.56 -8.66 -29.03
CA LYS A 26 15.96 -9.93 -28.57
C LYS A 26 15.96 -10.06 -27.04
N THR A 27 17.04 -9.66 -26.37
CA THR A 27 17.14 -9.68 -24.89
C THR A 27 16.37 -8.55 -24.23
N SER A 28 16.32 -7.36 -24.84
CA SER A 28 15.52 -6.23 -24.36
C SER A 28 14.01 -6.49 -24.47
N ARG A 29 13.54 -7.19 -25.52
CA ARG A 29 12.14 -7.63 -25.62
C ARG A 29 11.77 -8.67 -24.55
N LYS A 30 12.69 -9.55 -24.14
CA LYS A 30 12.46 -10.52 -23.04
C LYS A 30 12.44 -9.88 -21.64
N LYS A 31 13.09 -8.73 -21.44
CA LYS A 31 13.20 -8.07 -20.12
C LYS A 31 12.16 -6.97 -19.86
N ARG A 32 11.35 -6.57 -20.86
CA ARG A 32 10.21 -5.66 -20.65
C ARG A 32 8.98 -6.47 -20.25
N GLY A 33 8.73 -6.60 -18.94
CA GLY A 33 7.38 -6.85 -18.42
C GLY A 33 7.12 -8.12 -17.62
N LEU A 34 8.13 -8.77 -17.03
CA LEU A 34 7.88 -9.82 -16.03
C LEU A 34 8.35 -9.32 -14.67
N ILE A 35 7.44 -8.70 -13.92
CA ILE A 35 7.55 -8.64 -12.47
C ILE A 35 7.20 -10.06 -12.02
N GLU A 36 8.21 -10.87 -11.73
CA GLU A 36 8.00 -12.15 -11.07
C GLU A 36 7.68 -11.85 -9.60
N VAL A 37 6.39 -11.81 -9.27
CA VAL A 37 5.96 -11.80 -7.88
C VAL A 37 6.06 -13.25 -7.38
N PRO A 38 6.97 -13.58 -6.45
CA PRO A 38 7.06 -14.92 -5.90
C PRO A 38 5.83 -15.16 -5.03
N ILE A 39 4.82 -15.83 -5.60
CA ILE A 39 3.62 -16.24 -4.87
C ILE A 39 3.86 -17.68 -4.40
N SER A 40 3.85 -17.89 -3.08
CA SER A 40 4.01 -19.25 -2.52
C SER A 40 2.85 -20.15 -2.95
N ARG A 41 3.10 -21.47 -3.01
CA ARG A 41 2.07 -22.46 -3.32
C ARG A 41 0.89 -22.40 -2.34
N GLU A 42 1.18 -22.12 -1.07
CA GLU A 42 0.19 -21.94 -0.01
C GLU A 42 -0.69 -20.71 -0.26
N MET A 43 -0.08 -19.59 -0.67
CA MET A 43 -0.81 -18.36 -1.00
C MET A 43 -1.73 -18.57 -2.21
N LEU A 44 -1.27 -19.28 -3.26
CA LEU A 44 -2.13 -19.64 -4.39
C LEU A 44 -3.31 -20.52 -3.98
N LEU A 45 -3.10 -21.49 -3.10
CA LEU A 45 -4.17 -22.36 -2.60
C LEU A 45 -5.19 -21.58 -1.76
N MET A 46 -4.74 -20.65 -0.93
CA MET A 46 -5.63 -19.75 -0.19
C MET A 46 -6.46 -18.90 -1.15
N ILE A 47 -5.83 -18.30 -2.17
CA ILE A 47 -6.52 -17.47 -3.16
C ILE A 47 -7.52 -18.31 -3.97
N GLN A 48 -7.20 -19.54 -4.34
CA GLN A 48 -8.16 -20.46 -4.98
C GLN A 48 -9.37 -20.75 -4.10
N LYS A 49 -9.16 -21.05 -2.81
CA LYS A 49 -10.25 -21.28 -1.85
C LYS A 49 -11.14 -20.05 -1.73
N VAL A 50 -10.54 -18.87 -1.60
CA VAL A 50 -11.25 -17.59 -1.53
C VAL A 50 -12.00 -17.30 -2.83
N SER A 51 -11.36 -17.39 -3.99
CA SER A 51 -12.01 -17.22 -5.30
C SER A 51 -13.25 -18.10 -5.44
N LYS A 52 -13.15 -19.38 -5.08
CA LYS A 52 -14.27 -20.33 -5.14
C LYS A 52 -15.41 -19.94 -4.19
N SER A 53 -15.09 -19.50 -2.96
CA SER A 53 -16.10 -19.06 -1.99
C SER A 53 -16.83 -17.77 -2.40
N LEU A 54 -16.19 -16.96 -3.24
CA LEU A 54 -16.69 -15.67 -3.71
C LEU A 54 -17.27 -15.72 -5.14
N SER A 55 -17.35 -16.91 -5.74
CA SER A 55 -17.74 -17.11 -7.15
C SER A 55 -16.90 -16.30 -8.15
N LEU A 56 -15.64 -16.00 -7.80
CA LEU A 56 -14.68 -15.32 -8.66
C LEU A 56 -13.94 -16.32 -9.58
N SER A 57 -13.27 -15.77 -10.60
CA SER A 57 -12.43 -16.56 -11.50
C SER A 57 -11.36 -17.33 -10.74
N THR A 58 -11.02 -18.54 -11.20
CA THR A 58 -9.89 -19.30 -10.65
C THR A 58 -8.58 -18.78 -11.23
N PRO A 59 -7.46 -18.79 -10.48
CA PRO A 59 -6.19 -18.27 -10.97
C PRO A 59 -5.74 -19.03 -12.21
N SER A 60 -5.52 -18.31 -13.31
CA SER A 60 -5.06 -18.94 -14.56
C SER A 60 -3.68 -19.60 -14.37
N SER A 61 -3.28 -20.50 -15.26
CA SER A 61 -1.91 -21.05 -15.25
C SER A 61 -0.84 -20.02 -15.58
N SER A 62 -1.20 -18.96 -16.32
CA SER A 62 -0.30 -17.87 -16.74
C SER A 62 -0.01 -16.87 -15.62
N THR A 63 1.21 -16.33 -15.57
CA THR A 63 1.62 -15.32 -14.57
C THR A 63 0.70 -14.10 -14.58
N HIS A 64 0.33 -13.62 -15.76
CA HIS A 64 -0.56 -12.45 -15.92
C HIS A 64 -1.96 -12.73 -15.37
N GLY A 65 -2.59 -13.84 -15.76
CA GLY A 65 -3.91 -14.18 -15.26
C GLY A 65 -3.92 -14.58 -13.77
N ARG A 66 -2.80 -15.07 -13.20
CA ARG A 66 -2.66 -15.21 -11.74
C ARG A 66 -2.72 -13.85 -11.06
N LEU A 67 -1.94 -12.88 -11.54
CA LEU A 67 -1.94 -11.52 -10.97
C LEU A 67 -3.31 -10.85 -11.11
N GLU A 68 -4.00 -11.06 -12.22
CA GLU A 68 -5.35 -10.54 -12.44
C GLU A 68 -6.36 -11.12 -11.45
N THR A 69 -6.40 -12.46 -11.30
CA THR A 69 -7.29 -13.10 -10.31
C THR A 69 -6.95 -12.68 -8.88
N ILE A 70 -5.65 -12.58 -8.55
CA ILE A 70 -5.20 -12.11 -7.24
C ILE A 70 -5.68 -10.68 -7.00
N SER A 71 -5.54 -9.81 -8.00
CA SER A 71 -5.99 -8.42 -7.92
C SER A 71 -7.51 -8.33 -7.72
N GLN A 72 -8.30 -9.14 -8.45
CA GLN A 72 -9.76 -9.22 -8.29
C GLN A 72 -10.17 -9.69 -6.89
N VAL A 73 -9.48 -10.70 -6.34
CA VAL A 73 -9.74 -11.20 -4.98
C VAL A 73 -9.40 -10.14 -3.94
N PHE A 74 -8.25 -9.48 -4.04
CA PHE A 74 -7.89 -8.39 -3.14
C PHE A 74 -8.85 -7.22 -3.24
N GLU A 75 -9.22 -6.79 -4.45
CA GLU A 75 -10.18 -5.72 -4.65
C GLU A 75 -11.54 -6.06 -4.03
N TYR A 76 -12.02 -7.29 -4.21
CA TYR A 76 -13.26 -7.74 -3.58
C TYR A 76 -13.16 -7.77 -2.06
N LEU A 77 -12.10 -8.34 -1.50
CA LEU A 77 -11.90 -8.40 -0.05
C LEU A 77 -11.79 -7.00 0.55
N LEU A 78 -11.04 -6.11 -0.08
CA LEU A 78 -10.93 -4.71 0.31
C LEU A 78 -12.27 -3.99 0.20
N LYS A 79 -13.03 -4.19 -0.89
CA LYS A 79 -14.38 -3.64 -1.00
C LYS A 79 -15.29 -4.16 0.10
N LYS A 80 -15.27 -5.46 0.41
CA LYS A 80 -16.10 -6.07 1.44
C LYS A 80 -15.71 -5.60 2.84
N GLU A 81 -14.42 -5.45 3.11
CA GLU A 81 -13.91 -4.88 4.35
C GLU A 81 -14.31 -3.40 4.46
N MET A 82 -14.12 -2.61 3.41
CA MET A 82 -14.57 -1.21 3.37
C MET A 82 -16.10 -1.04 3.41
N SER A 83 -16.87 -2.00 2.91
CA SER A 83 -18.34 -1.99 2.92
C SER A 83 -18.93 -2.58 4.19
N SER A 84 -18.13 -3.25 5.02
CA SER A 84 -18.60 -3.69 6.33
C SER A 84 -18.89 -2.44 7.17
N GLU A 85 -20.07 -2.41 7.79
CA GLU A 85 -20.59 -1.25 8.54
C GLU A 85 -19.63 -0.78 9.64
N SER A 86 -18.71 -1.64 10.09
CA SER A 86 -17.66 -1.32 11.05
C SER A 86 -16.62 -0.30 10.55
N TYR A 87 -16.46 -0.12 9.23
CA TYR A 87 -15.52 0.85 8.63
C TYR A 87 -16.19 2.05 7.95
N LEU A 88 -17.52 2.03 7.78
CA LEU A 88 -18.27 3.17 7.29
C LEU A 88 -18.37 4.22 8.40
N ILE A 89 -17.29 4.98 8.59
CA ILE A 89 -17.27 6.09 9.55
C ILE A 89 -18.13 7.23 9.00
N THR A 90 -19.40 7.26 9.41
CA THR A 90 -20.40 8.23 8.95
C THR A 90 -20.30 9.53 9.74
N LYS A 91 -19.94 9.46 11.02
CA LYS A 91 -19.88 10.61 11.92
C LYS A 91 -18.54 11.33 11.85
N THR A 92 -18.56 12.65 12.07
CA THR A 92 -17.38 13.53 11.91
C THR A 92 -16.31 13.28 12.97
N THR A 93 -16.70 13.05 14.22
CA THR A 93 -15.80 12.77 15.34
C THR A 93 -14.97 11.49 15.14
N PRO A 94 -15.57 10.31 14.90
CA PRO A 94 -14.79 9.09 14.64
C PRO A 94 -13.91 9.23 13.38
N LYS A 95 -14.33 10.00 12.37
CA LYS A 95 -13.53 10.25 11.17
C LYS A 95 -12.27 11.06 11.48
N ARG A 96 -12.40 12.08 12.33
CA ARG A 96 -11.25 12.87 12.80
C ARG A 96 -10.29 12.02 13.64
N LEU A 97 -10.83 11.16 14.51
CA LEU A 97 -10.01 10.28 15.34
C LEU A 97 -9.23 9.25 14.49
N PHE A 98 -9.88 8.66 13.50
CA PHE A 98 -9.23 7.76 12.53
C PHE A 98 -8.11 8.45 11.75
N ASN A 99 -8.32 9.70 11.32
CA ASN A 99 -7.29 10.48 10.62
C ASN A 99 -6.08 10.78 11.50
N LEU A 100 -6.29 11.05 12.80
CA LEU A 100 -5.19 11.23 13.74
C LEU A 100 -4.41 9.91 13.93
N GLN A 101 -5.13 8.80 14.09
CA GLN A 101 -4.53 7.47 14.24
C GLN A 101 -3.64 7.10 13.04
N THR A 102 -4.17 7.25 11.83
CA THR A 102 -3.44 6.95 10.59
C THR A 102 -2.23 7.86 10.42
N THR A 103 -2.35 9.14 10.78
CA THR A 103 -1.22 10.08 10.76
C THR A 103 -0.11 9.65 11.72
N VAL A 104 -0.45 9.36 12.97
CA VAL A 104 0.54 8.90 13.98
C VAL A 104 1.18 7.59 13.56
N TRP A 105 0.39 6.63 13.06
CA TRP A 105 0.90 5.36 12.57
C TRP A 105 1.87 5.55 11.39
N TYR A 106 1.57 6.45 10.46
CA TYR A 106 2.47 6.79 9.35
C TYR A 106 3.78 7.42 9.84
N LEU A 107 3.71 8.39 10.76
CA LEU A 107 4.91 9.03 11.30
C LEU A 107 5.81 8.03 12.04
N LYS A 108 5.21 7.10 12.80
CA LYS A 108 5.96 6.05 13.50
C LYS A 108 6.60 5.05 12.54
N ASN A 109 5.82 4.50 11.60
CA ASN A 109 6.26 3.33 10.82
C ASN A 109 6.89 3.68 9.47
N ALA A 110 6.43 4.73 8.80
CA ALA A 110 6.96 5.13 7.50
C ALA A 110 8.05 6.20 7.61
N LYS A 111 7.94 7.10 8.59
CA LYS A 111 8.95 8.14 8.83
C LYS A 111 9.96 7.77 9.93
N GLY A 112 9.69 6.72 10.70
CA GLY A 112 10.61 6.23 11.75
C GLY A 112 10.76 7.18 12.94
N MET A 113 9.80 8.09 13.17
CA MET A 113 9.87 9.06 14.27
C MET A 113 9.66 8.39 15.64
N SER A 114 10.36 8.88 16.65
CA SER A 114 10.10 8.56 18.07
C SER A 114 8.75 9.13 18.53
N GLU A 115 8.25 8.67 19.67
CA GLU A 115 6.93 9.12 20.14
C GLU A 115 6.96 10.58 20.61
N GLU A 116 8.09 11.01 21.15
CA GLU A 116 8.40 12.39 21.55
C GLU A 116 8.43 13.32 20.33
N GLU A 117 9.12 12.91 19.25
CA GLU A 117 9.16 13.66 17.99
C GLU A 117 7.77 13.76 17.35
N ILE A 118 6.97 12.70 17.42
CA ILE A 118 5.59 12.72 16.92
C ILE A 118 4.76 13.72 17.73
N ALA A 119 4.85 13.71 19.06
CA ALA A 119 4.14 14.65 19.91
C ALA A 119 4.54 16.11 19.60
N GLY A 120 5.85 16.37 19.45
CA GLY A 120 6.36 17.68 19.04
C GLY A 120 5.81 18.13 17.69
N HIS A 121 5.93 17.27 16.67
CA HIS A 121 5.45 17.55 15.31
C HIS A 121 3.94 17.78 15.24
N MET A 122 3.14 17.07 16.03
CA MET A 122 1.69 17.25 16.06
C MET A 122 1.28 18.55 16.77
N THR A 123 2.00 18.94 17.82
CA THR A 123 1.82 20.23 18.50
C THR A 123 2.18 21.39 17.58
N GLU A 124 3.32 21.31 16.90
CA GLU A 124 3.79 22.32 15.93
C GLU A 124 2.79 22.52 14.78
N LYS A 125 2.15 21.44 14.33
CA LYS A 125 1.10 21.49 13.29
C LYS A 125 -0.27 21.87 13.82
N GLU A 126 -0.35 22.31 15.08
CA GLU A 126 -1.57 22.74 15.77
C GLU A 126 -2.73 21.73 15.63
N LYS A 127 -2.40 20.43 15.64
CA LYS A 127 -3.41 19.38 15.52
C LYS A 127 -4.15 19.23 16.85
N LEU A 128 -5.47 19.05 16.79
CA LEU A 128 -6.26 18.71 17.97
C LEU A 128 -5.79 17.39 18.56
N THR A 129 -5.71 17.31 19.89
CA THR A 129 -5.37 16.07 20.59
C THR A 129 -6.49 15.02 20.42
N PRO A 130 -6.21 13.72 20.60
CA PRO A 130 -7.25 12.69 20.55
C PRO A 130 -8.40 12.98 21.54
N GLN A 131 -8.05 13.45 22.73
CA GLN A 131 -9.03 13.81 23.75
C GLN A 131 -9.85 15.04 23.34
N ALA A 132 -9.23 16.06 22.74
CA ALA A 132 -9.95 17.21 22.20
C ALA A 132 -10.95 16.84 21.10
N VAL A 133 -10.60 15.89 20.24
CA VAL A 133 -11.54 15.35 19.24
C VAL A 133 -12.73 14.67 19.90
N LEU A 134 -12.50 13.90 20.96
CA LEU A 134 -13.56 13.16 21.67
C LEU A 134 -14.50 14.06 22.48
N GLU A 135 -13.96 15.06 23.17
CA GLU A 135 -14.68 15.92 24.10
C GLU A 135 -15.17 17.23 23.45
N GLY A 136 -14.76 17.50 22.21
CA GLY A 136 -15.08 18.75 21.51
C GLY A 136 -14.30 19.97 22.03
N SER A 137 -13.19 19.75 22.74
CA SER A 137 -12.33 20.82 23.22
C SER A 137 -11.41 21.35 22.10
N LYS A 138 -10.67 22.42 22.40
CA LYS A 138 -9.70 23.04 21.46
C LYS A 138 -8.25 22.74 21.85
N ASP A 139 -8.02 21.73 22.67
CA ASP A 139 -6.67 21.39 23.12
C ASP A 139 -5.82 20.84 21.95
N ARG A 140 -4.58 21.36 21.88
CA ARG A 140 -3.61 21.11 20.81
C ARG A 140 -2.22 20.77 21.36
N GLU A 141 -2.09 20.64 22.68
CA GLU A 141 -0.81 20.30 23.29
C GLU A 141 -0.63 18.78 23.33
N TRP A 142 0.29 18.26 22.51
CA TRP A 142 0.50 16.82 22.44
C TRP A 142 1.54 16.33 23.44
N SER A 143 1.24 15.19 24.05
CA SER A 143 2.17 14.43 24.88
C SER A 143 2.35 13.02 24.33
N VAL A 144 3.39 12.34 24.78
CA VAL A 144 3.65 10.92 24.43
C VAL A 144 2.44 10.04 24.75
N LYS A 145 1.65 10.35 25.79
CA LYS A 145 0.44 9.61 26.13
C LYS A 145 -0.59 9.61 25.00
N HIS A 146 -0.74 10.74 24.30
CA HIS A 146 -1.64 10.86 23.16
C HIS A 146 -1.18 9.98 21.99
N VAL A 147 0.13 9.95 21.75
CA VAL A 147 0.76 9.12 20.70
C VAL A 147 0.57 7.64 21.02
N HIS A 148 0.87 7.24 22.25
CA HIS A 148 0.72 5.86 22.71
C HIS A 148 -0.72 5.37 22.58
N TYR A 149 -1.70 6.19 22.98
CA TYR A 149 -3.12 5.89 22.79
C TYR A 149 -3.47 5.63 21.32
N LEU A 150 -2.95 6.44 20.39
CA LEU A 150 -3.23 6.29 18.96
C LEU A 150 -2.47 5.12 18.31
N LEU A 151 -1.36 4.68 18.87
CA LEU A 151 -0.64 3.50 18.38
C LEU A 151 -1.33 2.18 18.78
N ASP A 152 -2.14 2.18 19.84
CA ASP A 152 -2.98 1.06 20.22
C ASP A 152 -4.16 0.89 19.25
N LYS A 153 -3.93 0.09 18.20
CA LYS A 153 -4.89 -0.12 17.11
C LYS A 153 -6.23 -0.65 17.59
N GLU A 154 -6.24 -1.62 18.50
CA GLU A 154 -7.47 -2.24 18.97
C GLU A 154 -8.30 -1.25 19.78
N LYS A 155 -7.66 -0.51 20.68
CA LYS A 155 -8.35 0.45 21.54
C LYS A 155 -8.98 1.57 20.75
N VAL A 156 -8.27 2.11 19.75
CA VAL A 156 -8.81 3.16 18.89
C VAL A 156 -9.92 2.62 17.99
N ALA A 157 -9.76 1.42 17.40
CA ALA A 157 -10.79 0.82 16.56
C ALA A 157 -12.12 0.61 17.33
N ARG A 158 -12.05 0.05 18.54
CA ARG A 158 -13.23 -0.10 19.40
C ARG A 158 -13.87 1.25 19.73
N ARG A 159 -13.07 2.30 19.95
CA ARG A 159 -13.59 3.63 20.25
C ARG A 159 -14.26 4.27 19.04
N ILE A 160 -13.66 4.15 17.84
CA ILE A 160 -14.23 4.62 16.58
C ILE A 160 -15.57 3.93 16.33
N GLN A 161 -15.65 2.62 16.49
CA GLN A 161 -16.89 1.86 16.31
C GLN A 161 -17.98 2.37 17.25
N LYS A 162 -17.70 2.47 18.55
CA LYS A 162 -18.65 2.97 19.55
C LYS A 162 -19.17 4.38 19.21
N LEU A 163 -18.28 5.28 18.80
CA LEU A 163 -18.65 6.65 18.40
C LEU A 163 -19.44 6.71 17.09
N ASN A 164 -19.32 5.69 16.25
CA ASN A 164 -20.06 5.62 14.99
C ASN A 164 -21.49 5.12 15.24
N GLU A 165 -21.66 4.24 16.21
CA GLU A 165 -22.95 3.71 16.67
C GLU A 165 -23.75 4.73 17.52
N GLU A 166 -23.09 5.49 18.41
CA GLU A 166 -23.66 6.56 19.29
C GLU A 166 -24.14 7.80 18.54
#